data_AF-A0AAQ2G7X5-F1
#
_entry.id   AF-A0AAQ2G7X5-F1
#
_cell.length_a   1.000
_cell.length_b   1.000
_cell.length_c   1.000
_cell.angle_alpha   90.00
_cell.angle_beta   90.00
_cell.angle_gamma   90.00
#
_symmetry.space_group_name_H-M   'P 1'
#
loop_
_entity.id
_entity.type
_entity.pdbx_description
1 polymer ?
#
loop_
_entity_poly.entity_id
_entity_poly.type
_entity_poly.pdbx_seq_one_letter_code
_entity_poly.pdbx_strand_id
1 'polypeptide(L)'
;MTTEGTPTFIIHGFKQTLELLPKRAADPMSEKTDAQGFLLNAGGFRVMERVAEDWVIYTTSLAPQNTKQTERVRHMIPDLEKLGKNPTSPKLRFMTERWSVIEPAYAAWKEGREVPTNGTPLGVWPGVEQGQVDVFRRFGINSVEGVRDLPEAYIEKLQMPNVRALKKQAGLFLDNLGAANATQRETEKDNQLTALRERLAEMEKLLDQRTAPTDQPADDEVTELRAQLDARGTPYDKRWAAPKLRAALQTEAA
;
A
#
# COMPACT_ATOMS: atom_id res chain seq x y z
N MET A 1 1.43 5.61 -4.30
CA MET A 1 1.31 6.56 -3.17
C MET A 1 1.15 5.75 -1.90
N THR A 2 2.23 5.49 -1.17
CA THR A 2 2.18 4.87 0.16
C THR A 2 1.86 5.99 1.15
N THR A 3 0.61 6.06 1.60
CA THR A 3 0.19 6.94 2.69
C THR A 3 1.02 6.65 3.93
N GLU A 4 1.80 7.63 4.38
CA GLU A 4 2.53 7.59 5.64
C GLU A 4 1.55 7.29 6.78
N GLY A 5 1.70 6.12 7.42
CA GLY A 5 0.94 5.76 8.61
C GLY A 5 0.16 4.44 8.57
N THR A 6 0.11 3.72 7.45
CA THR A 6 -0.52 2.38 7.45
C THR A 6 0.39 1.40 8.21
N PRO A 7 -0.10 0.75 9.30
CA PRO A 7 0.68 -0.25 10.02
C PRO A 7 1.00 -1.40 9.06
N THR A 8 2.29 -1.58 8.77
CA THR A 8 2.73 -2.66 7.91
C THR A 8 2.88 -3.92 8.78
N PHE A 9 2.22 -5.00 8.42
CA PHE A 9 2.29 -6.26 9.14
C PHE A 9 3.21 -7.22 8.39
N ILE A 10 4.02 -7.95 9.15
CA ILE A 10 4.92 -8.98 8.65
C ILE A 10 4.40 -10.33 9.15
N ILE A 11 4.03 -11.21 8.22
CA ILE A 11 3.44 -12.52 8.54
C ILE A 11 4.56 -13.54 8.67
N HIS A 12 4.69 -14.15 9.84
CA HIS A 12 5.67 -15.22 10.12
C HIS A 12 5.15 -16.63 9.82
N GLY A 13 3.85 -16.78 9.57
CA GLY A 13 3.28 -18.03 9.11
C GLY A 13 1.95 -18.35 9.79
N PHE A 14 1.43 -19.52 9.45
CA PHE A 14 0.17 -20.04 9.97
C PHE A 14 0.39 -21.40 10.59
N LYS A 15 -0.41 -21.72 11.61
CA LYS A 15 -0.45 -23.05 12.20
C LYS A 15 -1.90 -23.45 12.49
N GLN A 16 -2.17 -24.74 12.41
CA GLN A 16 -3.45 -25.32 12.80
C GLN A 16 -3.28 -26.12 14.08
N THR A 17 -4.20 -25.95 15.02
CA THR A 17 -4.25 -26.75 16.25
C THR A 17 -5.64 -27.33 16.42
N LEU A 18 -5.75 -28.53 16.99
CA LEU A 18 -7.03 -29.11 17.38
C LEU A 18 -7.35 -28.68 18.81
N GLU A 19 -8.31 -27.77 18.97
CA GLU A 19 -8.76 -27.30 20.29
C GLU A 19 -10.09 -27.97 20.67
N LEU A 20 -10.25 -28.27 21.97
CA LEU A 20 -11.53 -28.68 22.52
C LEU A 20 -12.37 -27.43 22.75
N LEU A 21 -13.37 -27.19 21.91
CA LEU A 21 -14.31 -26.08 22.02
C LEU A 21 -15.72 -26.58 22.31
N PRO A 22 -16.53 -25.81 23.07
CA PRO A 22 -17.93 -26.15 23.29
C PRO A 22 -18.69 -26.09 21.96
N LYS A 23 -19.40 -27.17 21.65
CA LYS A 23 -20.17 -27.30 20.41
C LYS A 23 -21.42 -26.42 20.49
N ARG A 24 -21.66 -25.59 19.47
CA ARG A 24 -22.93 -24.87 19.33
C ARG A 24 -23.99 -25.79 18.73
N ALA A 25 -25.23 -25.65 19.19
CA ALA A 25 -26.35 -26.36 18.61
C ALA A 25 -26.58 -25.93 17.16
N ALA A 26 -26.92 -26.90 16.31
CA ALA A 26 -27.33 -26.61 14.94
C ALA A 26 -28.76 -26.05 14.92
N ASP A 27 -29.62 -26.57 15.80
CA ASP A 27 -30.97 -26.08 16.03
C ASP A 27 -31.22 -25.88 17.53
N PRO A 28 -31.15 -24.62 18.02
CA PRO A 28 -31.35 -24.30 19.43
C PRO A 28 -32.75 -24.64 19.97
N MET A 29 -33.74 -24.91 19.12
CA MET A 29 -35.11 -25.20 19.54
C MET A 29 -35.38 -26.68 19.78
N SER A 30 -34.66 -27.57 19.07
CA SER A 30 -34.80 -29.03 19.24
C SER A 30 -33.74 -29.63 20.15
N GLU A 31 -32.59 -28.97 20.30
CA GLU A 31 -31.46 -29.45 21.08
C GLU A 31 -31.39 -28.81 22.47
N LYS A 32 -30.94 -29.55 23.48
CA LYS A 32 -30.77 -29.02 24.84
C LYS A 32 -29.56 -28.09 24.87
N THR A 33 -29.79 -26.78 24.88
CA THR A 33 -28.72 -25.78 24.93
C THR A 33 -28.70 -24.97 26.23
N ASP A 34 -27.56 -24.33 26.50
CA ASP A 34 -27.49 -23.27 27.49
C ASP A 34 -27.96 -21.91 26.94
N ALA A 35 -27.94 -20.87 27.80
CA ALA A 35 -28.32 -19.51 27.43
C ALA A 35 -27.44 -18.86 26.34
N GLN A 36 -26.27 -19.45 26.04
CA GLN A 36 -25.34 -18.98 25.02
C GLN A 36 -25.43 -19.81 23.71
N GLY A 37 -26.35 -20.78 23.66
CA GLY A 37 -26.59 -21.64 22.49
C GLY A 37 -25.63 -22.83 22.36
N PHE A 38 -24.93 -23.22 23.42
CA PHE A 38 -24.05 -24.39 23.42
C PHE A 38 -24.78 -25.66 23.84
N LEU A 39 -24.47 -26.77 23.17
CA LEU A 39 -25.04 -28.08 23.41
C LEU A 39 -24.68 -28.61 24.80
N LEU A 40 -25.68 -29.13 25.51
CA LEU A 40 -25.52 -29.76 26.82
C LEU A 40 -25.69 -31.27 26.71
N ASN A 41 -24.82 -32.01 27.39
CA ASN A 41 -24.96 -33.45 27.55
C ASN A 41 -26.08 -33.80 28.56
N ALA A 42 -26.34 -35.10 28.75
CA ALA A 42 -27.34 -35.58 29.70
C ALA A 42 -27.09 -35.08 31.15
N GLY A 43 -25.82 -34.90 31.53
CA GLY A 43 -25.39 -34.35 32.82
C GLY A 43 -25.45 -32.83 32.92
N GLY A 44 -25.88 -32.12 31.88
CA GLY A 44 -25.96 -30.65 31.88
C GLY A 44 -24.63 -29.93 31.64
N PHE A 45 -23.56 -30.64 31.26
CA PHE A 45 -22.28 -30.05 30.90
C PHE A 45 -22.21 -29.79 29.39
N ARG A 46 -21.45 -28.76 28.99
CA ARG A 46 -21.24 -28.46 27.57
C ARG A 46 -20.54 -29.61 26.86
N VAL A 47 -21.09 -30.01 25.71
CA VAL A 47 -20.45 -30.99 24.82
C VAL A 47 -19.23 -30.33 24.20
N MET A 48 -18.05 -30.93 24.39
CA MET A 48 -16.79 -30.45 23.82
C MET A 48 -16.49 -31.21 22.54
N GLU A 49 -16.15 -30.50 21.48
CA GLU A 49 -15.75 -31.06 20.19
C GLU A 49 -14.33 -30.60 19.85
N ARG A 50 -13.54 -31.49 19.23
CA ARG A 50 -12.23 -31.12 18.69
C ARG A 50 -12.46 -30.37 17.39
N VAL A 51 -12.29 -29.06 17.43
CA VAL A 51 -12.40 -28.17 16.27
C VAL A 51 -11.01 -27.76 15.84
N ALA A 52 -10.76 -27.80 14.53
CA ALA A 52 -9.54 -27.29 13.95
C ALA A 52 -9.56 -25.77 13.98
N GLU A 53 -8.64 -25.17 14.74
CA GLU A 53 -8.50 -23.73 14.88
C GLU A 53 -7.21 -23.28 14.18
N ASP A 54 -7.37 -22.28 13.30
CA ASP A 54 -6.29 -21.73 12.50
C ASP A 54 -5.72 -20.47 13.18
N TRP A 55 -4.40 -20.39 13.27
CA TRP A 55 -3.67 -19.31 13.92
C TRP A 55 -2.74 -18.61 12.95
N VAL A 56 -2.62 -17.29 13.10
CA VAL A 56 -1.62 -16.46 12.40
C VAL A 56 -0.53 -16.05 13.39
N ILE A 57 0.72 -16.13 12.94
CA ILE A 57 1.88 -15.60 13.65
C ILE A 57 2.37 -14.39 12.85
N TYR A 58 2.41 -13.22 13.46
CA TYR A 58 2.81 -11.99 12.76
C TYR A 58 3.54 -11.01 13.69
N THR A 59 4.19 -10.02 13.12
CA THR A 59 4.77 -8.87 13.83
C THR A 59 4.35 -7.57 13.14
N THR A 60 4.36 -6.46 13.87
CA THR A 60 4.17 -5.13 13.28
C THR A 60 5.52 -4.60 12.82
N SER A 61 5.56 -3.81 11.75
CA SER A 61 6.81 -3.29 11.17
C SER A 61 7.65 -2.45 12.12
N LEU A 62 7.01 -1.84 13.12
CA LEU A 62 7.65 -1.03 14.15
C LEU A 62 8.10 -1.86 15.37
N ALA A 63 7.66 -3.11 15.50
CA ALA A 63 8.05 -3.95 16.60
C ALA A 63 9.45 -4.54 16.38
N PRO A 64 10.24 -4.75 17.45
CA PRO A 64 11.49 -5.49 17.37
C PRO A 64 11.27 -6.86 16.72
N GLN A 65 12.22 -7.32 15.89
CA GLN A 65 12.08 -8.56 15.11
C GLN A 65 11.82 -9.82 15.95
N ASN A 66 12.13 -9.78 17.24
CA ASN A 66 11.91 -10.90 18.16
C ASN A 66 10.49 -10.96 18.75
N THR A 67 9.69 -9.90 18.61
CA THR A 67 8.33 -9.86 19.14
C THR A 67 7.37 -10.46 18.11
N LYS A 68 6.91 -11.68 18.37
CA LYS A 68 5.90 -12.37 17.53
C LYS A 68 4.57 -12.41 18.26
N GLN A 69 3.51 -11.95 17.60
CA GLN A 69 2.14 -12.12 18.06
C GLN A 69 1.57 -13.40 17.44
N THR A 70 0.83 -14.17 18.23
CA THR A 70 0.10 -15.36 17.75
C THR A 70 -1.36 -15.16 18.10
N GLU A 71 -2.20 -15.01 17.08
CA GLU A 71 -3.63 -14.79 17.27
C GLU A 71 -4.47 -15.72 16.39
N ARG A 72 -5.71 -15.99 16.81
CA ARG A 72 -6.64 -16.84 16.06
C ARG A 72 -7.12 -16.11 14.81
N VAL A 73 -7.10 -16.79 13.66
CA VAL A 73 -7.54 -16.21 12.38
C VAL A 73 -8.99 -15.77 12.45
N ARG A 74 -9.86 -16.52 13.13
CA ARG A 74 -11.27 -16.15 13.32
C ARG A 74 -11.47 -14.78 14.01
N HIS A 75 -10.51 -14.34 14.82
CA HIS A 75 -10.54 -13.02 15.46
C HIS A 75 -9.94 -11.93 14.58
N MET A 76 -9.28 -12.27 13.47
CA MET A 76 -8.68 -11.31 12.55
C MET A 76 -9.71 -10.79 11.55
N ILE A 77 -10.70 -11.61 11.23
CA ILE A 77 -11.78 -11.28 10.30
C ILE A 77 -12.63 -10.15 10.93
N PRO A 78 -12.73 -8.98 10.28
CA PRO A 78 -13.52 -7.87 10.79
C PRO A 78 -15.01 -8.22 10.75
N ASP A 79 -15.62 -8.39 11.93
CA ASP A 79 -17.05 -8.63 12.07
C ASP A 79 -17.80 -7.29 12.19
N LEU A 80 -18.49 -6.90 11.12
CA LEU A 80 -19.23 -5.64 11.02
C LEU A 80 -20.40 -5.56 12.00
N GLU A 81 -20.98 -6.69 12.42
CA GLU A 81 -22.08 -6.71 13.38
C GLU A 81 -21.59 -6.34 14.79
N LYS A 82 -20.39 -6.82 15.16
CA LYS A 82 -19.79 -6.54 16.46
C LYS A 82 -19.04 -5.22 16.52
N LEU A 83 -18.49 -4.75 15.41
CA LEU A 83 -17.64 -3.55 15.35
C LEU A 83 -18.41 -2.27 15.00
N GLY A 84 -19.69 -2.41 14.60
CA GLY A 84 -20.54 -1.31 14.17
C GLY A 84 -20.34 -0.97 12.70
N LYS A 85 -21.41 -0.53 12.04
CA LYS A 85 -21.42 -0.22 10.59
C LYS A 85 -20.71 1.08 10.21
N ASN A 86 -20.07 1.77 11.15
CA ASN A 86 -19.41 3.04 10.87
C ASN A 86 -17.99 2.79 10.32
N PRO A 87 -17.74 3.01 9.01
CA PRO A 87 -16.45 2.77 8.39
C PRO A 87 -15.33 3.67 8.95
N THR A 88 -15.69 4.77 9.62
CA THR A 88 -14.75 5.73 10.21
C THR A 88 -14.26 5.32 11.60
N SER A 89 -14.80 4.23 12.19
CA SER A 89 -14.34 3.74 13.49
C SER A 89 -12.85 3.36 13.43
N PRO A 90 -11.98 3.95 14.27
CA PRO A 90 -10.54 3.64 14.26
C PRO A 90 -10.24 2.15 14.44
N LYS A 91 -11.05 1.47 15.25
CA LYS A 91 -10.92 0.03 15.49
C LYS A 91 -11.26 -0.78 14.23
N LEU A 92 -12.35 -0.44 13.53
CA LEU A 92 -12.74 -1.14 12.31
C LEU A 92 -11.69 -0.95 11.22
N ARG A 93 -11.20 0.29 11.04
CA ARG A 93 -10.11 0.58 10.10
C ARG A 93 -8.87 -0.25 10.37
N PHE A 94 -8.40 -0.28 11.62
CA PHE A 94 -7.25 -1.07 12.01
C PHE A 94 -7.44 -2.57 11.73
N MET A 95 -8.62 -3.12 12.07
CA MET A 95 -8.93 -4.53 11.84
C MET A 95 -8.96 -4.86 10.34
N THR A 96 -9.59 -3.99 9.54
CA THR A 96 -9.68 -4.16 8.09
C THR A 96 -8.31 -4.04 7.41
N GLU A 97 -7.50 -3.07 7.80
CA GLU A 97 -6.11 -2.90 7.30
C GLU A 97 -5.22 -4.08 7.70
N ARG A 98 -5.39 -4.61 8.91
CA ARG A 98 -4.68 -5.82 9.34
C ARG A 98 -5.12 -7.05 8.55
N TRP A 99 -6.43 -7.22 8.36
CA TRP A 99 -6.97 -8.36 7.61
C TRP A 99 -6.59 -8.31 6.14
N SER A 100 -6.58 -7.14 5.50
CA SER A 100 -6.24 -7.03 4.07
C SER A 100 -4.83 -7.51 3.73
N VAL A 101 -3.90 -7.46 4.69
CA VAL A 101 -2.55 -8.03 4.55
C VAL A 101 -2.53 -9.53 4.82
N ILE A 102 -3.29 -9.99 5.82
CA ILE A 102 -3.29 -11.39 6.27
C ILE A 102 -4.12 -12.31 5.38
N GLU A 103 -5.25 -11.82 4.87
CA GLU A 103 -6.22 -12.57 4.05
C GLU A 103 -5.59 -13.26 2.83
N PRO A 104 -4.84 -12.59 1.94
CA PRO A 104 -4.27 -13.25 0.77
C PRO A 104 -3.24 -14.33 1.15
N ALA A 105 -2.46 -14.08 2.20
CA ALA A 105 -1.51 -15.05 2.73
C ALA A 105 -2.23 -16.26 3.37
N TYR A 106 -3.32 -16.02 4.10
CA TYR A 106 -4.12 -17.07 4.70
C TYR A 106 -4.79 -17.94 3.63
N ALA A 107 -5.36 -17.32 2.58
CA ALA A 107 -5.95 -18.04 1.45
C ALA A 107 -4.92 -18.95 0.75
N ALA A 108 -3.73 -18.41 0.45
CA ALA A 108 -2.64 -19.19 -0.12
C ALA A 108 -2.26 -20.38 0.78
N TRP A 109 -2.11 -20.15 2.10
CA TRP A 109 -1.83 -21.22 3.06
C TRP A 109 -2.90 -22.32 3.07
N LYS A 110 -4.19 -21.95 3.03
CA LYS A 110 -5.29 -22.93 2.98
C LYS A 110 -5.29 -23.78 1.71
N GLU A 111 -4.82 -23.22 0.61
CA GLU A 111 -4.67 -23.92 -0.68
C GLU A 111 -3.37 -24.74 -0.75
N GLY A 112 -2.57 -24.76 0.33
CA GLY A 112 -1.25 -25.39 0.34
C GLY A 112 -0.22 -24.64 -0.51
N ARG A 113 -0.54 -23.44 -1.00
CA ARG A 113 0.39 -22.55 -1.69
C ARG A 113 1.26 -21.86 -0.65
N GLU A 114 2.56 -21.81 -0.95
CA GLU A 114 3.57 -21.33 -0.02
C GLU A 114 3.37 -19.83 0.23
N VAL A 115 3.19 -19.45 1.50
CA VAL A 115 3.15 -18.04 1.90
C VAL A 115 4.58 -17.54 1.97
N PRO A 116 5.02 -16.61 1.11
CA PRO A 116 6.34 -15.99 1.24
C PRO A 116 6.34 -15.20 2.55
N THR A 117 6.94 -15.81 3.56
CA THR A 117 6.86 -15.37 4.95
C THR A 117 7.79 -14.15 5.19
N ASN A 118 8.78 -13.98 4.33
CA ASN A 118 9.48 -12.72 4.07
C ASN A 118 10.55 -13.02 3.01
N GLY A 119 10.53 -12.23 1.94
CA GLY A 119 11.57 -12.29 0.91
C GLY A 119 11.31 -13.28 -0.22
N THR A 120 12.37 -13.67 -0.91
CA THR A 120 12.29 -14.49 -2.13
C THR A 120 11.99 -15.94 -1.77
N PRO A 121 10.91 -16.57 -2.31
CA PRO A 121 10.60 -17.97 -2.04
C PRO A 121 11.73 -18.89 -2.48
N LEU A 122 12.05 -19.91 -1.65
CA LEU A 122 13.11 -20.86 -1.99
C LEU A 122 12.82 -21.66 -3.27
N GLY A 123 11.54 -21.93 -3.58
CA GLY A 123 11.16 -22.64 -4.80
C GLY A 123 11.41 -21.84 -6.10
N VAL A 124 11.64 -20.53 -6.01
CA VAL A 124 11.92 -19.66 -7.17
C VAL A 124 13.42 -19.43 -7.33
N TRP A 125 14.24 -19.76 -6.31
CA TRP A 125 15.68 -19.55 -6.35
C TRP A 125 16.39 -20.67 -7.14
N PRO A 126 17.04 -20.38 -8.29
CA PRO A 126 17.68 -21.41 -9.12
C PRO A 126 18.90 -22.07 -8.47
N GLY A 127 19.37 -21.57 -7.32
CA GLY A 127 20.55 -22.10 -6.63
C GLY A 127 20.29 -23.35 -5.77
N VAL A 128 19.05 -23.80 -5.65
CA VAL A 128 18.66 -24.89 -4.73
C VAL A 128 17.79 -25.92 -5.44
N GLU A 129 18.07 -27.19 -5.20
CA GLU A 129 17.26 -28.30 -5.71
C GLU A 129 16.00 -28.53 -4.85
N GLN A 130 14.92 -29.02 -5.44
CA GLN A 130 13.65 -29.27 -4.74
C GLN A 130 13.81 -30.12 -3.46
N GLY A 131 14.68 -31.13 -3.47
CA GLY A 131 14.97 -31.94 -2.28
C GLY A 131 15.64 -31.15 -1.15
N GLN A 132 16.49 -30.17 -1.48
CA GLN A 132 17.11 -29.28 -0.50
C GLN A 132 16.09 -28.26 0.04
N VAL A 133 15.19 -27.76 -0.81
CA VAL A 133 14.07 -26.90 -0.39
C VAL A 133 13.24 -27.58 0.68
N ASP A 134 12.90 -28.87 0.50
CA ASP A 134 12.11 -29.61 1.46
C ASP A 134 12.81 -29.80 2.80
N VAL A 135 14.15 -29.96 2.80
CA VAL A 135 14.92 -29.99 4.03
C VAL A 135 14.90 -28.62 4.71
N PHE A 136 15.16 -27.53 4.00
CA PHE A 136 15.07 -26.18 4.58
C PHE A 136 13.68 -25.90 5.19
N ARG A 137 12.61 -26.32 4.50
CA ARG A 137 11.22 -26.22 4.99
C ARG A 137 10.99 -26.99 6.29
N ARG A 138 11.56 -28.19 6.45
CA ARG A 138 11.47 -28.97 7.70
C ARG A 138 12.09 -28.24 8.90
N PHE A 139 13.08 -27.38 8.65
CA PHE A 139 13.70 -26.54 9.67
C PHE A 139 13.07 -25.14 9.77
N GLY A 140 11.95 -24.90 9.08
CA GLY A 140 11.23 -23.63 9.11
C GLY A 140 11.90 -22.49 8.33
N ILE A 141 12.82 -22.81 7.43
CA ILE A 141 13.51 -21.85 6.57
C ILE A 141 12.83 -21.88 5.20
N ASN A 142 12.10 -20.81 4.88
CA ASN A 142 11.20 -20.77 3.72
C ASN A 142 11.59 -19.71 2.67
N SER A 143 12.66 -18.93 2.91
CA SER A 143 13.11 -17.87 2.01
C SER A 143 14.62 -17.85 1.82
N VAL A 144 15.07 -17.24 0.73
CA VAL A 144 16.50 -17.08 0.41
C VAL A 144 17.22 -16.25 1.48
N GLU A 145 16.56 -15.22 1.99
CA GLU A 145 17.01 -14.37 3.09
C GLU A 145 17.20 -15.21 4.37
N GLY A 146 16.27 -16.14 4.64
CA GLY A 146 16.39 -17.08 5.75
C GLY A 146 17.60 -18.02 5.62
N VAL A 147 17.96 -18.42 4.40
CA VAL A 147 19.17 -19.23 4.13
C VAL A 147 20.45 -18.38 4.30
N ARG A 148 20.44 -17.12 3.85
CA ARG A 148 21.56 -16.19 4.03
C ARG A 148 21.83 -15.90 5.51
N ASP A 149 20.77 -15.69 6.31
CA ASP A 149 20.89 -15.30 7.72
C ASP A 149 20.97 -16.51 8.68
N LEU A 150 21.14 -17.71 8.13
CA LEU A 150 21.18 -18.94 8.89
C LEU A 150 22.35 -18.95 9.91
N PRO A 151 22.10 -19.19 11.21
CA PRO A 151 23.17 -19.30 12.20
C PRO A 151 24.01 -20.55 11.97
N GLU A 152 25.30 -20.50 12.29
CA GLU A 152 26.23 -21.63 12.10
C GLU A 152 25.78 -22.88 12.87
N ALA A 153 25.17 -22.71 14.05
CA ALA A 153 24.62 -23.81 14.84
C ALA A 153 23.48 -24.58 14.15
N TYR A 154 22.79 -23.99 13.18
CA TYR A 154 21.76 -24.66 12.38
C TYR A 154 22.36 -25.37 11.17
N ILE A 155 23.50 -24.91 10.65
CA ILE A 155 24.21 -25.52 9.51
C ILE A 155 24.60 -26.96 9.84
N GLU A 156 25.13 -27.20 11.05
CA GLU A 156 25.50 -28.54 11.52
C GLU A 156 24.29 -29.47 11.68
N LYS A 157 23.12 -28.91 12.04
CA LYS A 157 21.88 -29.68 12.27
C LYS A 157 21.16 -30.08 10.98
N LEU A 158 21.29 -29.28 9.92
CA LEU A 158 20.66 -29.55 8.63
C LEU A 158 21.21 -30.81 7.95
N GLN A 159 22.42 -31.27 8.34
CA GLN A 159 23.10 -32.46 7.81
C GLN A 159 23.12 -32.55 6.28
N MET A 160 23.05 -31.40 5.60
CA MET A 160 23.07 -31.32 4.14
C MET A 160 24.48 -31.03 3.64
N PRO A 161 24.86 -31.55 2.47
CA PRO A 161 26.10 -31.16 1.83
C PRO A 161 26.04 -29.68 1.42
N ASN A 162 27.18 -28.99 1.51
CA ASN A 162 27.40 -27.65 0.93
C ASN A 162 26.53 -26.50 1.45
N VAL A 163 25.89 -26.61 2.62
CA VAL A 163 25.04 -25.54 3.18
C VAL A 163 25.78 -24.20 3.33
N ARG A 164 27.07 -24.22 3.71
CA ARG A 164 27.89 -22.99 3.79
C ARG A 164 28.06 -22.30 2.43
N ALA A 165 28.17 -23.07 1.35
CA ALA A 165 28.26 -22.53 0.00
C ALA A 165 26.90 -21.96 -0.44
N LEU A 166 25.81 -22.67 -0.16
CA LEU A 166 24.44 -22.20 -0.40
C LEU A 166 24.16 -20.87 0.32
N LYS A 167 24.58 -20.74 1.58
CA LYS A 167 24.48 -19.47 2.34
C LYS A 167 25.19 -18.30 1.63
N LYS A 168 26.40 -18.53 1.10
CA LYS A 168 27.14 -17.51 0.33
C LYS A 168 26.43 -17.17 -1.00
N GLN A 169 25.94 -18.20 -1.70
CA GLN A 169 25.20 -18.02 -2.95
C GLN A 169 23.87 -17.28 -2.75
N ALA A 170 23.17 -17.53 -1.63
CA ALA A 170 21.98 -16.78 -1.25
C ALA A 170 22.29 -15.30 -1.05
N GLY A 171 23.42 -14.97 -0.41
CA GLY A 171 23.92 -13.60 -0.29
C GLY A 171 24.14 -12.94 -1.66
N LEU A 172 24.93 -13.59 -2.53
CA LEU A 172 25.22 -13.09 -3.88
C LEU A 172 23.95 -12.92 -4.73
N PHE A 173 23.00 -13.85 -4.61
CA PHE A 173 21.72 -13.76 -5.30
C PHE A 173 20.93 -12.53 -4.86
N LEU A 174 20.83 -12.28 -3.56
CA LEU A 174 20.13 -11.13 -3.02
C LEU A 174 20.83 -9.81 -3.35
N ASP A 175 22.16 -9.79 -3.38
CA ASP A 175 22.94 -8.63 -3.81
C ASP A 175 22.66 -8.31 -5.29
N ASN A 176 22.64 -9.33 -6.15
CA ASN A 176 22.30 -9.19 -7.57
C ASN A 176 20.83 -8.79 -7.79
N LEU A 177 19.91 -9.37 -7.01
CA LEU A 177 18.48 -9.02 -7.06
C LEU A 177 18.26 -7.57 -6.60
N GLY A 178 19.00 -7.12 -5.58
CA GLY A 178 19.02 -5.75 -5.12
C GLY A 178 19.50 -4.78 -6.19
N ALA A 179 20.58 -5.12 -6.90
CA ALA A 179 21.09 -4.34 -8.03
C ALA A 179 20.07 -4.26 -9.18
N ALA A 180 19.47 -5.39 -9.58
CA ALA A 180 18.47 -5.44 -10.64
C ALA A 180 17.21 -4.63 -10.31
N ASN A 181 16.71 -4.74 -9.07
CA ASN A 181 15.54 -3.98 -8.60
C ASN A 181 15.86 -2.48 -8.45
N ALA A 182 17.09 -2.11 -8.09
CA ALA A 182 17.52 -0.71 -8.05
C ALA A 182 17.54 -0.09 -9.44
N THR A 183 18.07 -0.80 -10.44
CA THR A 183 18.07 -0.35 -11.85
C THR A 183 16.66 -0.19 -12.40
N GLN A 184 15.73 -1.11 -12.09
CA GLN A 184 14.33 -0.97 -12.51
C GLN A 184 13.66 0.24 -11.85
N ARG A 185 13.88 0.46 -10.55
CA ARG A 185 13.32 1.63 -9.83
C ARG A 185 13.90 2.95 -10.33
N GLU A 186 15.18 2.99 -10.70
CA GLU A 186 15.80 4.17 -11.32
C GLU A 186 15.21 4.44 -12.70
N THR A 187 15.04 3.40 -13.52
CA THR A 187 14.41 3.52 -14.85
C THR A 187 12.96 4.02 -14.75
N GLU A 188 12.18 3.52 -13.80
CA GLU A 188 10.80 4.00 -13.56
C GLU A 188 10.76 5.45 -13.08
N LYS A 189 11.69 5.86 -12.21
CA LYS A 189 11.80 7.25 -11.75
C LYS A 189 12.23 8.18 -12.87
N ASP A 190 13.15 7.76 -13.73
CA ASP A 190 13.60 8.55 -14.88
C ASP A 190 12.48 8.73 -15.91
N ASN A 191 11.67 7.68 -16.13
CA ASN A 191 10.46 7.78 -16.95
C ASN A 191 9.45 8.76 -16.35
N GLN A 192 9.23 8.72 -15.03
CA GLN A 192 8.34 9.65 -14.34
C GLN A 192 8.86 11.09 -14.39
N LEU A 193 10.17 11.30 -14.21
CA LEU A 193 10.79 12.63 -14.33
C LEU A 193 10.67 13.18 -15.74
N THR A 194 10.83 12.34 -16.75
CA THR A 194 10.66 12.74 -18.16
C THR A 194 9.21 13.14 -18.42
N ALA A 195 8.25 12.32 -18.02
CA ALA A 195 6.82 12.64 -18.17
C ALA A 195 6.39 13.90 -17.40
N LEU A 196 6.95 14.13 -16.20
CA LEU A 196 6.68 15.34 -15.43
C LEU A 196 7.29 16.58 -16.08
N ARG A 197 8.50 16.48 -16.64
CA ARG A 197 9.14 17.58 -17.38
C ARG A 197 8.35 17.94 -18.64
N GLU A 198 7.86 16.96 -19.38
CA GLU A 198 7.00 17.18 -20.55
C GLU A 198 5.71 17.90 -20.16
N ARG A 199 5.06 17.46 -19.07
CA ARG A 199 3.83 18.10 -18.57
C ARG A 199 4.06 19.53 -18.08
N LEU A 200 5.20 19.80 -17.44
CA LEU A 200 5.59 21.15 -17.03
C LEU A 200 5.83 22.05 -18.24
N ALA A 201 6.54 21.55 -19.26
CA ALA A 201 6.78 22.29 -20.50
C ALA A 201 5.48 22.59 -21.27
N GLU A 202 4.52 21.67 -21.27
CA GLU A 202 3.20 21.89 -21.88
C GLU A 202 2.39 22.94 -21.10
N MET A 203 2.41 22.87 -19.76
CA MET A 203 1.79 23.90 -18.92
C MET A 203 2.44 25.28 -19.09
N GLU A 204 3.76 25.34 -19.20
CA GLU A 204 4.51 26.59 -19.43
C GLU A 204 4.12 27.21 -20.76
N LYS A 205 4.01 26.41 -21.84
CA LYS A 205 3.47 26.89 -23.13
C LYS A 205 2.05 27.43 -23.02
N LEU A 206 1.19 26.79 -22.25
CA LEU A 206 -0.19 27.27 -22.03
C LEU A 206 -0.23 28.57 -21.22
N LEU A 207 0.69 28.73 -20.26
CA LEU A 207 0.83 29.97 -19.52
C LEU A 207 1.37 31.08 -20.42
N ASP A 208 2.42 30.83 -21.21
CA ASP A 208 2.96 31.80 -22.16
C ASP A 208 1.92 32.24 -23.19
N GLN A 209 1.07 31.35 -23.68
CA GLN A 209 -0.05 31.72 -24.56
C GLN A 209 -1.11 32.59 -23.87
N ARG A 210 -1.21 32.52 -22.54
CA ARG A 210 -2.21 33.24 -21.73
C ARG A 210 -1.67 34.53 -21.12
N THR A 211 -0.36 34.61 -20.93
CA THR A 211 0.37 35.79 -20.43
C THR A 211 1.09 36.55 -21.55
N ALA A 212 1.09 36.04 -22.78
CA ALA A 212 1.47 36.81 -23.95
C ALA A 212 0.64 38.12 -23.92
N PRO A 213 1.29 39.28 -23.73
CA PRO A 213 0.57 40.52 -23.74
C PRO A 213 -0.07 40.66 -25.12
N THR A 214 -1.38 40.93 -25.13
CA THR A 214 -2.02 41.51 -26.29
C THR A 214 -1.32 42.83 -26.55
N ASP A 215 -0.26 42.83 -27.36
CA ASP A 215 0.40 44.01 -27.90
C ASP A 215 -0.58 44.67 -28.86
N GLN A 216 -1.59 45.33 -28.30
CA GLN A 216 -2.21 46.48 -28.92
C GLN A 216 -1.53 47.69 -28.30
N PRO A 217 -0.82 48.51 -29.10
CA PRO A 217 -0.09 49.66 -28.60
C PRO A 217 -1.10 50.70 -28.11
N ALA A 218 -1.35 50.72 -26.81
CA ALA A 218 -2.16 51.76 -26.17
C ALA A 218 -1.60 53.17 -26.43
N ASP A 219 -0.32 53.27 -26.78
CA ASP A 219 0.33 54.52 -27.17
C ASP A 219 -0.11 55.03 -28.55
N ASP A 220 -0.47 54.16 -29.51
CA ASP A 220 -0.93 54.61 -30.83
C ASP A 220 -2.34 55.19 -30.73
N GLU A 221 -3.23 54.52 -29.98
CA GLU A 221 -4.62 54.97 -29.81
C GLU A 221 -4.70 56.33 -29.09
N VAL A 222 -3.91 56.53 -28.03
CA VAL A 222 -3.90 57.80 -27.30
C VAL A 222 -3.36 58.92 -28.20
N THR A 223 -2.39 58.63 -29.05
CA THR A 223 -1.79 59.61 -29.97
C THR A 223 -2.78 60.00 -31.07
N GLU A 224 -3.51 59.04 -31.64
CA GLU A 224 -4.56 59.29 -32.62
C GLU A 224 -5.74 60.10 -32.04
N LEU A 225 -6.20 59.78 -30.84
CA LEU A 225 -7.30 60.50 -30.20
C LEU A 225 -6.93 61.95 -29.86
N ARG A 226 -5.68 62.20 -29.49
CA ARG A 226 -5.15 63.56 -29.27
C ARG A 226 -5.09 64.36 -30.57
N ALA A 227 -4.58 63.76 -31.64
CA ALA A 227 -4.55 64.40 -32.95
C ALA A 227 -5.97 64.74 -33.45
N GLN A 228 -6.96 63.89 -33.19
CA GLN A 228 -8.37 64.15 -33.52
C GLN A 228 -8.96 65.31 -32.72
N LEU A 229 -8.64 65.44 -31.44
CA LEU A 229 -9.07 66.56 -30.59
C LEU A 229 -8.37 67.88 -30.99
N ASP A 230 -7.08 67.83 -31.31
CA ASP A 230 -6.32 68.98 -31.80
C ASP A 230 -6.87 69.50 -33.14
N ALA A 231 -7.21 68.59 -34.07
CA ALA A 231 -7.84 68.94 -35.35
C ALA A 231 -9.23 69.58 -35.18
N ARG A 232 -9.93 69.28 -34.07
CA ARG A 232 -11.24 69.84 -33.73
C ARG A 232 -11.15 71.09 -32.85
N GLY A 233 -9.97 71.42 -32.32
CA GLY A 233 -9.77 72.58 -31.45
C GLY A 233 -10.34 72.42 -30.03
N THR A 234 -10.68 71.20 -29.62
CA THR A 234 -11.25 70.94 -28.29
C THR A 234 -10.11 70.87 -27.26
N PRO A 235 -10.12 71.67 -26.17
CA PRO A 235 -9.05 71.64 -25.18
C PRO A 235 -9.07 70.33 -24.39
N TYR A 236 -7.92 69.68 -24.28
CA TYR A 236 -7.74 68.48 -23.45
C TYR A 236 -6.43 68.56 -22.64
N ASP A 237 -6.36 67.77 -21.57
CA ASP A 237 -5.13 67.61 -20.79
C ASP A 237 -4.31 66.44 -21.34
N LYS A 238 -3.01 66.67 -21.58
CA LYS A 238 -2.04 65.68 -22.08
C LYS A 238 -1.84 64.48 -21.13
N ARG A 239 -2.34 64.54 -19.90
CA ARG A 239 -2.34 63.43 -18.95
C ARG A 239 -3.58 62.54 -19.03
N TRP A 240 -4.56 62.87 -19.87
CA TRP A 240 -5.74 62.02 -20.04
C TRP A 240 -5.39 60.73 -20.77
N ALA A 241 -5.94 59.63 -20.24
CA ALA A 241 -5.89 58.30 -20.85
C ALA A 241 -6.97 58.14 -21.93
N ALA A 242 -6.80 57.14 -22.82
CA ALA A 242 -7.69 56.89 -23.97
C ALA A 242 -9.20 56.95 -23.65
N PRO A 243 -9.73 56.35 -22.56
CA PRO A 243 -11.17 56.36 -22.29
C PRO A 243 -11.74 57.77 -22.11
N LYS A 244 -10.98 58.68 -21.49
CA LYS A 244 -11.41 60.06 -21.22
C LYS A 244 -11.31 60.93 -22.46
N LEU A 245 -10.32 60.69 -23.32
CA LEU A 245 -10.19 61.35 -24.63
C LEU A 245 -11.33 60.92 -25.58
N ARG A 246 -11.71 59.64 -25.59
CA ARG A 246 -12.88 59.16 -26.34
C ARG A 246 -14.18 59.80 -25.87
N ALA A 247 -14.37 59.91 -24.56
CA ALA A 247 -15.56 60.55 -23.99
C ALA A 247 -15.65 62.01 -24.44
N ALA A 248 -14.54 62.77 -24.39
CA ALA A 248 -14.49 64.16 -24.84
C ALA A 248 -14.90 64.32 -26.31
N LEU A 249 -14.45 63.42 -27.20
CA LEU A 249 -14.85 63.40 -28.61
C LEU A 249 -16.33 63.09 -28.83
N GLN A 250 -16.99 62.38 -27.90
CA GLN A 250 -18.40 61.99 -28.01
C GLN A 250 -19.36 63.02 -27.39
N THR A 251 -18.95 63.72 -26.33
CA THR A 251 -19.82 64.69 -25.63
C THR A 251 -20.21 65.93 -26.44
N GLU A 252 -19.48 66.26 -27.52
CA GLU A 252 -19.84 67.35 -28.45
C GLU A 252 -20.58 66.87 -29.71
N ALA A 253 -20.79 65.56 -29.86
CA ALA A 253 -21.52 64.98 -31.01
C ALA A 253 -23.05 64.81 -30.75
N ALA A 254 -23.52 65.17 -29.55
CA ALA A 254 -24.92 65.15 -29.14
C ALA A 254 -25.40 66.58 -28.85
#